data_AF-A0A0P0W573-F1
#
_entry.id   AF-A0A0P0W573-F1
#
_cell.length_a   1.000
_cell.length_b   1.000
_cell.length_c   1.000
_cell.angle_alpha   90.00
_cell.angle_beta   90.00
_cell.angle_gamma   90.00
#
_symmetry.space_group_name_H-M   'P 1'
#
loop_
_entity.id
_entity.type
_entity.pdbx_description
1 polymer ?
#
loop_
_entity_poly.entity_id
_entity_poly.type
_entity_poly.pdbx_seq_one_letter_code
_entity_poly.pdbx_strand_id
1 'polypeptide(L)'
;NLGLIEESKISRSLPWRPPTNVFRVKEDVRPIFWANRPKSYISRTLGWDQYPHGRWGDSRNPSYGALTDYQFTRPRGRGKKLQEEWAVPVKSVEDINERFMNFCQGKLTSSPWSELDGLQPETKIIDDQLVKINQKGFLTINSQPAVNGERSDSTSVGWGGPGGYVYQKAYLEFFCSKEKLDQLIEKSKAFPSLTYIAVNKDGESFSNIPTNAVNAVTWGVFPGKEIVQPTVVDSASFMVWKDEAFEIWSKGWACLFPEGDSSREILDKVQKSYFLVSLVDNDYINGDLFAAFKEI
;
A
#
# COMPACT_ATOMS: atom_id res chain seq x y z
N ASN A 1 -28.79 -7.59 15.85
CA ASN A 1 -28.36 -8.45 14.72
C ASN A 1 -29.60 -9.17 14.21
N LEU A 2 -30.06 -8.89 13.00
CA LEU A 2 -31.33 -9.43 12.46
C LEU A 2 -31.17 -10.83 11.85
N GLY A 3 -29.96 -11.40 11.83
CA GLY A 3 -29.72 -12.75 11.29
C GLY A 3 -29.97 -12.89 9.78
N LEU A 4 -30.08 -11.78 9.05
CA LEU A 4 -30.37 -11.76 7.61
C LEU A 4 -29.15 -12.11 6.74
N ILE A 5 -27.95 -12.01 7.33
CA ILE A 5 -26.69 -12.28 6.65
C ILE A 5 -25.86 -13.15 7.56
N GLU A 6 -25.48 -14.33 7.07
CA GLU A 6 -24.54 -15.20 7.74
C GLU A 6 -23.12 -14.71 7.40
N GLU A 7 -22.56 -13.87 8.26
CA GLU A 7 -21.27 -13.20 8.01
C GLU A 7 -20.13 -14.18 7.74
N SER A 8 -20.17 -15.39 8.32
CA SER A 8 -19.22 -16.48 8.06
C SER A 8 -19.29 -17.04 6.64
N LYS A 9 -20.36 -16.77 5.89
CA LYS A 9 -20.54 -17.19 4.48
C LYS A 9 -20.23 -16.10 3.47
N ILE A 10 -19.89 -14.88 3.91
CA ILE A 10 -19.51 -13.80 3.00
C ILE A 10 -18.05 -14.02 2.58
N SER A 11 -17.85 -14.71 1.46
CA SER A 11 -16.53 -14.83 0.83
C SER A 11 -16.22 -13.57 0.03
N ARG A 12 -15.03 -12.99 0.22
CA ARG A 12 -14.51 -11.95 -0.69
C ARG A 12 -14.20 -12.56 -2.06
N SER A 13 -14.67 -11.93 -3.13
CA SER A 13 -14.46 -12.41 -4.50
C SER A 13 -13.05 -12.09 -5.03
N LEU A 14 -12.49 -10.97 -4.60
CA LEU A 14 -11.14 -10.49 -4.90
C LEU A 14 -10.50 -9.96 -3.60
N PRO A 15 -9.17 -9.73 -3.57
CA PRO A 15 -8.49 -9.12 -2.41
C PRO A 15 -8.99 -7.70 -2.07
N TRP A 16 -9.62 -7.03 -3.05
CA TRP A 16 -10.23 -5.72 -2.90
C TRP A 16 -11.72 -5.77 -3.26
N ARG A 17 -12.50 -4.84 -2.73
CA ARG A 17 -13.95 -4.78 -2.96
C ARG A 17 -14.26 -4.29 -4.39
N PRO A 18 -14.93 -5.09 -5.23
CA PRO A 18 -15.35 -4.63 -6.55
C PRO A 18 -16.38 -3.49 -6.43
N PRO A 19 -16.28 -2.46 -7.28
CA PRO A 19 -17.28 -1.40 -7.35
C PRO A 19 -18.56 -1.94 -7.98
N THR A 20 -19.72 -1.42 -7.56
CA THR A 20 -21.04 -1.83 -8.09
C THR A 20 -21.40 -1.15 -9.41
N ASN A 21 -20.48 -0.39 -10.01
CA ASN A 21 -20.70 0.30 -11.27
C ASN A 21 -20.71 -0.71 -12.44
N VAL A 22 -21.77 -0.67 -13.26
CA VAL A 22 -21.96 -1.54 -14.42
C VAL A 22 -20.81 -1.48 -15.43
N PHE A 23 -20.13 -0.34 -15.57
CA PHE A 23 -19.00 -0.19 -16.48
C PHE A 23 -17.73 -0.89 -16.01
N ARG A 24 -17.66 -1.28 -14.72
CA ARG A 24 -16.48 -1.89 -14.08
C ARG A 24 -16.65 -3.36 -13.73
N VAL A 25 -17.72 -4.00 -14.21
CA VAL A 25 -18.04 -5.40 -13.85
C VAL A 25 -16.92 -6.38 -14.23
N LYS A 26 -16.15 -6.08 -15.27
CA LYS A 26 -15.03 -6.91 -15.74
C LYS A 26 -13.68 -6.53 -15.13
N GLU A 27 -13.62 -5.46 -14.34
CA GLU A 27 -12.39 -5.03 -13.69
C GLU A 27 -11.97 -6.08 -12.66
N ASP A 28 -10.82 -6.71 -12.86
CA ASP A 28 -10.34 -7.77 -11.98
C ASP A 28 -8.85 -7.66 -11.61
N VAL A 29 -8.13 -6.64 -12.09
CA VAL A 29 -6.72 -6.39 -11.76
C VAL A 29 -6.45 -4.92 -11.48
N ARG A 30 -5.71 -4.63 -10.39
CA ARG A 30 -5.35 -3.27 -9.96
C ARG A 30 -3.89 -3.16 -9.48
N PRO A 31 -3.28 -1.96 -9.52
CA PRO A 31 -2.01 -1.71 -8.85
C PRO A 31 -2.22 -1.70 -7.34
N ILE A 32 -1.26 -2.24 -6.59
CA ILE A 32 -1.33 -2.38 -5.14
C ILE A 32 -1.35 -1.04 -4.38
N PHE A 33 -0.84 0.03 -4.99
CA PHE A 33 -0.57 1.31 -4.32
C PHE A 33 -1.81 1.98 -3.70
N TRP A 34 -2.99 1.79 -4.29
CA TRP A 34 -4.26 2.29 -3.76
C TRP A 34 -5.05 1.25 -2.95
N ALA A 35 -4.44 0.13 -2.54
CA ALA A 35 -5.11 -0.90 -1.72
C ALA A 35 -5.75 -0.28 -0.46
N ASN A 36 -5.03 0.66 0.18
CA ASN A 36 -5.51 1.39 1.34
C ASN A 36 -6.36 2.61 1.00
N ARG A 37 -6.49 3.01 -0.27
CA ARG A 37 -7.25 4.21 -0.71
C ARG A 37 -8.17 3.91 -1.92
N PRO A 38 -9.10 2.95 -1.79
CA PRO A 38 -9.92 2.50 -2.90
C PRO A 38 -10.84 3.59 -3.48
N LYS A 39 -11.30 4.58 -2.69
CA LYS A 39 -12.13 5.67 -3.20
C LYS A 39 -11.32 6.61 -4.09
N SER A 40 -10.09 6.92 -3.68
CA SER A 40 -9.17 7.70 -4.52
C SER A 40 -8.92 7.00 -5.85
N TYR A 41 -8.61 5.70 -5.84
CA TYR A 41 -8.43 4.93 -7.08
C TYR A 41 -9.64 5.02 -8.01
N ILE A 42 -10.85 4.76 -7.48
CA ILE A 42 -12.09 4.82 -8.26
C ILE A 42 -12.30 6.23 -8.84
N SER A 43 -12.06 7.28 -8.04
CA SER A 43 -12.17 8.66 -8.51
C SER A 43 -11.17 8.99 -9.61
N ARG A 44 -9.91 8.54 -9.49
CA ARG A 44 -8.85 8.81 -10.46
C ARG A 44 -8.97 7.99 -11.74
N THR A 45 -9.72 6.89 -11.72
CA THR A 45 -9.93 6.03 -12.88
C THR A 45 -11.37 6.14 -13.42
N LEU A 46 -12.15 7.13 -12.98
CA LEU A 46 -13.57 7.28 -13.35
C LEU A 46 -13.77 7.51 -14.86
N GLY A 47 -12.85 8.25 -15.48
CA GLY A 47 -12.90 8.60 -16.91
C GLY A 47 -12.30 7.55 -17.85
N TRP A 48 -12.05 6.32 -17.37
CA TRP A 48 -11.52 5.25 -18.23
C TRP A 48 -12.64 4.63 -19.07
N ASP A 49 -12.39 4.50 -20.39
CA ASP A 49 -13.32 3.86 -21.33
C ASP A 49 -13.38 2.34 -21.14
N GLN A 50 -12.24 1.73 -20.81
CA GLN A 50 -12.09 0.30 -20.56
C GLN A 50 -11.31 0.08 -19.27
N TYR A 51 -11.69 -0.97 -18.54
CA TYR A 51 -11.05 -1.35 -17.30
C TYR A 51 -10.23 -2.63 -17.49
N PRO A 52 -9.07 -2.77 -16.81
CA PRO A 52 -8.18 -3.92 -16.95
C PRO A 52 -8.87 -5.23 -16.57
N HIS A 53 -8.67 -6.24 -17.41
CA HIS A 53 -9.21 -7.59 -17.23
C HIS A 53 -8.11 -8.63 -17.53
N GLY A 54 -7.87 -9.56 -16.62
CA GLY A 54 -6.83 -10.59 -16.73
C GLY A 54 -5.43 -10.06 -16.46
N ARG A 55 -4.83 -9.30 -17.39
CA ARG A 55 -3.50 -8.70 -17.21
C ARG A 55 -3.56 -7.18 -17.28
N TRP A 56 -2.83 -6.51 -16.38
CA TRP A 56 -2.80 -5.05 -16.31
C TRP A 56 -2.30 -4.37 -17.60
N GLY A 57 -1.32 -4.98 -18.28
CA GLY A 57 -0.70 -4.42 -19.48
C GLY A 57 -1.50 -4.54 -20.78
N ASP A 58 -2.59 -5.32 -20.79
CA ASP A 58 -3.36 -5.59 -22.02
C ASP A 58 -4.33 -4.45 -22.37
N SER A 59 -4.68 -3.64 -21.38
CA SER A 59 -5.53 -2.47 -21.53
C SER A 59 -4.71 -1.25 -21.93
N ARG A 60 -5.04 -0.65 -23.09
CA ARG A 60 -4.57 0.68 -23.52
C ARG A 60 -5.16 1.73 -22.58
N ASN A 61 -4.64 1.81 -21.36
CA ASN A 61 -5.28 2.58 -20.30
C ASN A 61 -5.10 4.09 -20.56
N PRO A 62 -6.20 4.87 -20.57
CA PRO A 62 -6.11 6.32 -20.53
C PRO A 62 -5.43 6.79 -19.24
N SER A 63 -4.86 7.99 -19.28
CA SER A 63 -4.17 8.58 -18.13
C SER A 63 -5.07 8.66 -16.90
N TYR A 64 -4.51 8.42 -15.73
CA TYR A 64 -5.19 8.69 -14.47
C TYR A 64 -5.65 10.15 -14.39
N GLY A 65 -6.83 10.38 -13.83
CA GLY A 65 -7.34 11.71 -13.54
C GLY A 65 -6.40 12.48 -12.61
N ALA A 66 -6.40 13.81 -12.79
CA ALA A 66 -5.60 14.73 -11.99
C ALA A 66 -5.94 14.62 -10.49
N LEU A 67 -4.93 14.86 -9.65
CA LEU A 67 -5.13 15.02 -8.22
C LEU A 67 -5.78 16.37 -7.93
N THR A 68 -6.80 16.36 -7.08
CA THR A 68 -7.53 17.53 -6.61
C THR A 68 -7.65 17.49 -5.09
N ASP A 69 -8.20 18.54 -4.49
CA ASP A 69 -8.42 18.54 -3.03
C ASP A 69 -9.47 17.51 -2.59
N TYR A 70 -10.35 17.06 -3.50
CA TYR A 70 -11.37 16.05 -3.23
C TYR A 70 -10.76 14.75 -2.68
N GLN A 71 -9.61 14.31 -3.19
CA GLN A 71 -8.91 13.09 -2.74
C GLN A 71 -8.48 13.16 -1.27
N PHE A 72 -8.35 14.36 -0.70
CA PHE A 72 -7.96 14.57 0.69
C PHE A 72 -9.14 14.91 1.60
N THR A 73 -10.35 15.06 1.05
CA THR A 73 -11.57 15.28 1.85
C THR A 73 -11.94 14.03 2.63
N ARG A 74 -12.31 14.21 3.91
CA ARG A 74 -12.57 13.12 4.84
C ARG A 74 -13.99 13.21 5.39
N PRO A 75 -14.71 12.08 5.55
CA PRO A 75 -15.93 12.06 6.36
C PRO A 75 -15.64 12.56 7.79
N ARG A 76 -16.58 13.34 8.37
CA ARG A 76 -16.38 14.01 9.68
C ARG A 76 -15.86 13.07 10.77
N GLY A 77 -16.42 11.86 10.89
CA GLY A 77 -16.02 10.89 11.91
C GLY A 77 -14.55 10.45 11.78
N ARG A 78 -14.08 10.20 10.55
CA ARG A 78 -12.68 9.85 10.29
C ARG A 78 -11.74 11.03 10.56
N GLY A 79 -12.17 12.24 10.19
CA GLY A 79 -11.40 13.46 10.45
C GLY A 79 -11.12 13.65 11.93
N LYS A 80 -12.15 13.48 12.78
CA LYS A 80 -12.00 13.58 14.25
C LYS A 80 -11.00 12.57 14.81
N LYS A 81 -11.11 11.30 14.40
CA LYS A 81 -10.23 10.23 14.86
C LYS A 81 -8.77 10.45 14.47
N LEU A 82 -8.54 10.89 13.23
CA LEU A 82 -7.20 11.22 12.77
C LEU A 82 -6.63 12.42 13.52
N GLN A 83 -7.45 13.45 13.79
CA GLN A 83 -7.06 14.58 14.62
C GLN A 83 -6.59 14.12 16.01
N GLU A 84 -7.33 13.23 16.66
CA GLU A 84 -7.01 12.71 17.98
C GLU A 84 -5.73 11.83 17.98
N GLU A 85 -5.56 10.99 16.97
CA GLU A 85 -4.45 10.02 16.92
C GLU A 85 -3.14 10.60 16.34
N TRP A 86 -3.22 11.56 15.40
CA TRP A 86 -2.09 12.03 14.60
C TRP A 86 -1.73 13.51 14.79
N ALA A 87 -2.61 14.34 15.36
CA ALA A 87 -2.29 15.75 15.67
C ALA A 87 -1.59 15.88 17.04
N VAL A 88 -0.62 15.01 17.30
CA VAL A 88 0.23 15.07 18.50
C VAL A 88 1.52 15.81 18.14
N PRO A 89 1.99 16.77 18.97
CA PRO A 89 3.16 17.57 18.65
C PRO A 89 4.37 16.73 18.24
N VAL A 90 4.97 17.08 17.11
CA VAL A 90 6.16 16.43 16.56
C VAL A 90 7.36 17.34 16.85
N LYS A 91 8.35 16.82 17.57
CA LYS A 91 9.58 17.53 17.95
C LYS A 91 10.79 17.01 17.19
N SER A 92 10.75 15.77 16.73
CA SER A 92 11.82 15.15 15.95
C SER A 92 11.32 14.11 14.95
N VAL A 93 12.24 13.56 14.15
CA VAL A 93 11.94 12.47 13.21
C VAL A 93 11.58 11.18 13.96
N GLU A 94 12.14 10.98 15.14
CA GLU A 94 11.83 9.83 15.99
C GLU A 94 10.36 9.82 16.42
N ASP A 95 9.75 10.98 16.68
CA ASP A 95 8.32 11.08 16.96
C ASP A 95 7.47 10.64 15.76
N ILE A 96 7.93 10.91 14.53
CA ILE A 96 7.29 10.44 13.30
C ILE A 96 7.40 8.91 13.24
N ASN A 97 8.59 8.35 13.42
CA ASN A 97 8.82 6.90 13.44
C ASN A 97 7.89 6.21 14.45
N GLU A 98 7.76 6.76 15.65
CA GLU A 98 6.90 6.24 16.70
C GLU A 98 5.43 6.18 16.29
N ARG A 99 4.93 7.17 15.52
CA ARG A 99 3.54 7.16 15.02
C ARG A 99 3.27 5.99 14.09
N PHE A 100 4.18 5.73 13.15
CA PHE A 100 4.06 4.58 12.27
C PHE A 100 4.18 3.24 13.02
N MET A 101 5.11 3.14 13.98
CA MET A 101 5.20 1.97 14.85
C MET A 101 3.91 1.73 15.62
N ASN A 102 3.36 2.77 16.25
CA ASN A 102 2.14 2.67 17.05
C ASN A 102 0.93 2.23 16.18
N PHE A 103 0.87 2.64 14.91
CA PHE A 103 -0.11 2.12 13.96
C PHE A 103 0.07 0.62 13.69
N CYS A 104 1.29 0.17 13.39
CA CYS A 104 1.59 -1.25 13.18
C CYS A 104 1.40 -2.12 14.44
N GLN A 105 1.51 -1.56 15.64
CA GLN A 105 1.17 -2.23 16.91
C GLN A 105 -0.34 -2.29 17.18
N GLY A 106 -1.17 -1.68 16.34
CA GLY A 106 -2.61 -1.58 16.55
C GLY A 106 -3.02 -0.59 17.65
N LYS A 107 -2.10 0.23 18.16
CA LYS A 107 -2.41 1.30 19.13
C LYS A 107 -3.14 2.47 18.46
N LEU A 108 -2.84 2.72 17.19
CA LEU A 108 -3.61 3.65 16.35
C LEU A 108 -4.48 2.83 15.42
N THR A 109 -5.68 3.33 15.14
CA THR A 109 -6.64 2.63 14.29
C THR A 109 -6.97 3.42 13.02
N SER A 110 -6.36 4.59 12.84
CA SER A 110 -6.40 5.40 11.62
C SER A 110 -4.99 5.71 11.10
N SER A 111 -4.88 6.05 9.81
CA SER A 111 -3.64 6.49 9.17
C SER A 111 -3.95 7.56 8.11
N PRO A 112 -3.10 8.58 7.91
CA PRO A 112 -3.24 9.56 6.84
C PRO A 112 -3.25 8.91 5.45
N TRP A 113 -2.51 7.80 5.27
CA TRP A 113 -2.37 7.07 4.01
C TRP A 113 -3.42 5.99 3.79
N SER A 114 -4.37 5.82 4.72
CA SER A 114 -5.41 4.81 4.60
C SER A 114 -6.81 5.42 4.69
N GLU A 115 -7.72 4.88 3.89
CA GLU A 115 -9.18 5.00 3.91
C GLU A 115 -9.85 3.82 4.63
N LEU A 116 -9.07 2.86 5.13
CA LEU A 116 -9.55 1.73 5.92
C LEU A 116 -9.35 2.01 7.42
N ASP A 117 -10.14 1.37 8.28
CA ASP A 117 -9.97 1.44 9.73
C ASP A 117 -9.22 0.19 10.21
N GLY A 118 -8.19 0.41 11.03
CA GLY A 118 -7.34 -0.64 11.59
C GLY A 118 -6.44 -1.35 10.57
N LEU A 119 -5.67 -2.31 11.09
CA LEU A 119 -4.82 -3.18 10.29
C LEU A 119 -5.66 -4.29 9.64
N GLN A 120 -5.28 -4.68 8.42
CA GLN A 120 -5.91 -5.82 7.76
C GLN A 120 -5.46 -7.13 8.44
N PRO A 121 -6.27 -8.20 8.41
CA PRO A 121 -5.93 -9.47 9.06
C PRO A 121 -4.57 -10.04 8.65
N GLU A 122 -4.19 -9.88 7.37
CA GLU A 122 -2.89 -10.34 6.85
C GLU A 122 -1.69 -9.57 7.42
N THR A 123 -1.88 -8.32 7.84
CA THR A 123 -0.80 -7.50 8.43
C THR A 123 -0.31 -8.09 9.75
N LYS A 124 -1.18 -8.78 10.51
CA LYS A 124 -0.82 -9.45 11.77
C LYS A 124 0.21 -10.58 11.60
N ILE A 125 0.47 -11.01 10.37
CA ILE A 125 1.49 -12.03 10.07
C ILE A 125 2.91 -11.43 10.14
N ILE A 126 3.02 -10.11 9.92
CA ILE A 126 4.31 -9.40 9.76
C ILE A 126 4.41 -8.11 10.60
N ASP A 127 3.50 -7.89 11.55
CA ASP A 127 3.41 -6.64 12.32
C ASP A 127 4.65 -6.39 13.18
N ASP A 128 5.19 -7.40 13.85
CA ASP A 128 6.45 -7.31 14.61
C ASP A 128 7.63 -6.85 13.73
N GLN A 129 7.72 -7.34 12.49
CA GLN A 129 8.75 -6.94 11.54
C GLN A 129 8.51 -5.50 11.07
N LEU A 130 7.25 -5.12 10.78
CA LEU A 130 6.88 -3.75 10.42
C LEU A 130 7.25 -2.77 11.54
N VAL A 131 6.97 -3.10 12.79
CA VAL A 131 7.33 -2.26 13.94
C VAL A 131 8.84 -2.03 14.00
N LYS A 132 9.65 -3.08 13.82
CA LYS A 132 11.12 -2.98 13.85
C LYS A 132 11.67 -2.07 12.75
N ILE A 133 11.16 -2.16 11.52
CA ILE A 133 11.66 -1.32 10.42
C ILE A 133 11.15 0.12 10.52
N ASN A 134 9.93 0.34 11.02
CA ASN A 134 9.43 1.69 11.30
C ASN A 134 10.26 2.38 12.40
N GLN A 135 10.67 1.64 13.43
CA GLN A 135 11.58 2.15 14.46
C GLN A 135 12.92 2.59 13.86
N LYS A 136 13.40 1.85 12.85
CA LYS A 136 14.58 2.18 12.06
C LYS A 136 14.31 3.25 11.00
N GLY A 137 13.16 3.93 10.98
CA GLY A 137 12.88 5.04 10.05
C GLY A 137 12.54 4.63 8.61
N PHE A 138 12.10 3.38 8.40
CA PHE A 138 11.44 2.95 7.17
C PHE A 138 9.93 3.01 7.37
N LEU A 139 9.33 4.15 7.04
CA LEU A 139 7.97 4.55 7.40
C LEU A 139 6.91 3.90 6.49
N THR A 140 6.41 2.73 6.89
CA THR A 140 5.55 1.88 6.05
C THR A 140 4.14 2.40 5.89
N ILE A 141 3.65 2.48 4.63
CA ILE A 141 2.28 2.88 4.30
C ILE A 141 1.46 1.77 3.63
N ASN A 142 2.11 0.71 3.16
CA ASN A 142 1.47 -0.46 2.57
C ASN A 142 2.35 -1.70 2.72
N SER A 143 1.73 -2.89 2.81
CA SER A 143 2.46 -4.15 3.01
C SER A 143 1.56 -5.36 2.75
N GLN A 144 2.14 -6.45 2.26
CA GLN A 144 1.49 -7.78 2.28
C GLN A 144 2.54 -8.88 2.57
N PRO A 145 2.17 -9.96 3.27
CA PRO A 145 3.06 -11.08 3.54
C PRO A 145 3.31 -11.94 2.28
N ALA A 146 4.36 -12.78 2.32
CA ALA A 146 4.46 -13.87 1.35
C ALA A 146 3.44 -14.96 1.71
N VAL A 147 2.75 -15.49 0.69
CA VAL A 147 1.79 -16.59 0.83
C VAL A 147 2.06 -17.61 -0.26
N ASN A 148 2.25 -18.86 0.15
CA ASN A 148 2.55 -19.97 -0.75
C ASN A 148 1.45 -21.04 -0.68
N GLY A 149 0.42 -20.90 -1.50
CA GLY A 149 -0.62 -21.91 -1.64
C GLY A 149 -1.52 -22.04 -0.42
N GLU A 150 -1.96 -20.92 0.15
CA GLU A 150 -2.94 -20.94 1.24
C GLU A 150 -4.35 -21.20 0.67
N ARG A 151 -5.20 -21.82 1.49
CA ARG A 151 -6.60 -22.06 1.18
C ARG A 151 -7.34 -20.79 0.80
N SER A 152 -8.08 -20.82 -0.30
CA SER A 152 -8.86 -19.68 -0.78
C SER A 152 -10.01 -19.25 0.14
N ASP A 153 -10.39 -20.09 1.11
CA ASP A 153 -11.35 -19.82 2.18
C ASP A 153 -10.68 -19.43 3.52
N SER A 154 -9.37 -19.19 3.54
CA SER A 154 -8.64 -18.68 4.70
C SER A 154 -9.17 -17.33 5.18
N THR A 155 -9.32 -17.17 6.50
CA THR A 155 -9.81 -15.94 7.13
C THR A 155 -8.80 -14.79 7.09
N SER A 156 -7.52 -15.07 6.91
CA SER A 156 -6.47 -14.04 6.85
C SER A 156 -6.24 -13.55 5.41
N VAL A 157 -6.05 -14.48 4.48
CA VAL A 157 -5.59 -14.19 3.10
C VAL A 157 -6.47 -14.81 2.00
N GLY A 158 -7.49 -15.61 2.32
CA GLY A 158 -8.32 -16.30 1.33
C GLY A 158 -9.29 -15.39 0.56
N TRP A 159 -9.41 -15.57 -0.76
CA TRP A 159 -10.37 -14.89 -1.63
C TRP A 159 -10.72 -15.77 -2.84
N GLY A 160 -11.77 -15.44 -3.59
CA GLY A 160 -12.12 -16.11 -4.86
C GLY A 160 -13.08 -17.30 -4.76
N GLY A 161 -13.57 -17.59 -3.55
CA GLY A 161 -14.46 -18.70 -3.25
C GLY A 161 -13.71 -19.97 -2.80
N PRO A 162 -14.40 -20.95 -2.21
CA PRO A 162 -13.76 -22.13 -1.61
C PRO A 162 -13.17 -23.10 -2.65
N GLY A 163 -12.21 -23.91 -2.21
CA GLY A 163 -11.64 -25.01 -3.00
C GLY A 163 -10.48 -24.65 -3.91
N GLY A 164 -10.01 -23.40 -3.89
CA GLY A 164 -8.81 -22.95 -4.58
C GLY A 164 -7.64 -22.68 -3.64
N TYR A 165 -6.60 -22.10 -4.22
CA TYR A 165 -5.38 -21.69 -3.52
C TYR A 165 -4.98 -20.28 -3.93
N VAL A 166 -4.49 -19.50 -2.97
CA VAL A 166 -4.04 -18.12 -3.15
C VAL A 166 -2.55 -17.99 -2.84
N TYR A 167 -1.93 -17.03 -3.51
CA TYR A 167 -0.49 -16.82 -3.47
C TYR A 167 -0.19 -15.32 -3.43
N GLN A 168 0.86 -14.93 -2.71
CA GLN A 168 1.32 -13.55 -2.58
C GLN A 168 2.85 -13.51 -2.57
N LYS A 169 3.44 -12.57 -3.31
CA LYS A 169 4.82 -12.11 -3.08
C LYS A 169 4.84 -11.17 -1.88
N ALA A 170 5.90 -11.22 -1.07
CA ALA A 170 6.08 -10.23 -0.01
C ALA A 170 6.27 -8.84 -0.62
N TYR A 171 5.60 -7.85 -0.04
CA TYR A 171 5.60 -6.47 -0.50
C TYR A 171 5.71 -5.50 0.66
N LEU A 172 6.54 -4.47 0.51
CA LEU A 172 6.54 -3.29 1.38
C LEU A 172 6.52 -2.01 0.56
N GLU A 173 5.82 -1.01 1.08
CA GLU A 173 5.84 0.35 0.60
C GLU A 173 6.09 1.31 1.76
N PHE A 174 7.11 2.16 1.66
CA PHE A 174 7.50 3.03 2.77
C PHE A 174 8.20 4.31 2.32
N PHE A 175 8.22 5.30 3.20
CA PHE A 175 9.10 6.46 3.09
C PHE A 175 10.41 6.26 3.87
N CYS A 176 11.54 6.69 3.33
CA CYS A 176 12.80 6.73 4.07
C CYS A 176 13.71 7.87 3.61
N SER A 177 14.69 8.24 4.43
CA SER A 177 15.72 9.22 4.03
C SER A 177 16.63 8.65 2.93
N LYS A 178 17.36 9.54 2.23
CA LYS A 178 18.30 9.12 1.18
C LYS A 178 19.40 8.21 1.71
N GLU A 179 19.91 8.48 2.91
CA GLU A 179 20.97 7.68 3.55
C GLU A 179 20.48 6.25 3.85
N LYS A 180 19.22 6.09 4.25
CA LYS A 180 18.61 4.78 4.48
C LYS A 180 18.30 4.05 3.18
N LEU A 181 17.87 4.77 2.15
CA LEU A 181 17.68 4.22 0.81
C LEU A 181 18.99 3.63 0.27
N ASP A 182 20.08 4.37 0.37
CA ASP A 182 21.39 3.93 -0.13
C ASP A 182 21.88 2.66 0.58
N GLN A 183 21.70 2.59 1.91
CA GLN A 183 22.00 1.39 2.68
C GLN A 183 21.13 0.21 2.24
N LEU A 184 19.83 0.43 2.03
CA LEU A 184 18.92 -0.62 1.57
C LEU A 184 19.27 -1.13 0.18
N ILE A 185 19.59 -0.24 -0.76
CA ILE A 185 20.00 -0.60 -2.12
C ILE A 185 21.28 -1.44 -2.07
N GLU A 186 22.26 -1.05 -1.26
CA GLU A 186 23.50 -1.81 -1.11
C GLU A 186 23.24 -3.21 -0.53
N LYS A 187 22.46 -3.30 0.55
CA LYS A 187 22.11 -4.59 1.17
C LYS A 187 21.27 -5.48 0.24
N SER A 188 20.41 -4.87 -0.59
CA SER A 188 19.57 -5.60 -1.55
C SER A 188 20.37 -6.33 -2.61
N LYS A 189 21.63 -5.94 -2.89
CA LYS A 189 22.52 -6.66 -3.83
C LYS A 189 22.78 -8.11 -3.41
N ALA A 190 22.71 -8.42 -2.11
CA ALA A 190 22.85 -9.78 -1.60
C ALA A 190 21.60 -10.65 -1.82
N PHE A 191 20.47 -10.03 -2.21
CA PHE A 191 19.17 -10.68 -2.38
C PHE A 191 18.67 -10.47 -3.81
N PRO A 192 19.11 -11.29 -4.78
CA PRO A 192 18.79 -11.08 -6.20
C PRO A 192 17.30 -11.19 -6.54
N SER A 193 16.48 -11.77 -5.66
CA SER A 193 15.03 -11.81 -5.80
C SER A 193 14.35 -10.47 -5.47
N LEU A 194 15.02 -9.56 -4.78
CA LEU A 194 14.46 -8.26 -4.40
C LEU A 194 14.44 -7.30 -5.57
N THR A 195 13.26 -6.72 -5.81
CA THR A 195 13.06 -5.67 -6.78
C THR A 195 12.51 -4.43 -6.11
N TYR A 196 13.01 -3.25 -6.48
CA TYR A 196 12.59 -1.99 -5.91
C TYR A 196 12.37 -0.91 -6.95
N ILE A 197 11.48 0.03 -6.61
CA ILE A 197 11.31 1.33 -7.26
C ILE A 197 11.33 2.37 -6.14
N ALA A 198 12.23 3.34 -6.20
CA ALA A 198 12.31 4.45 -5.27
C ALA A 198 12.18 5.76 -6.02
N VAL A 199 11.41 6.72 -5.50
CA VAL A 199 11.24 8.04 -6.10
C VAL A 199 11.03 9.12 -5.04
N ASN A 200 11.65 10.29 -5.19
CA ASN A 200 11.39 11.44 -4.32
C ASN A 200 10.27 12.33 -4.89
N LYS A 201 9.93 13.40 -4.14
CA LYS A 201 8.88 14.34 -4.56
C LYS A 201 9.19 14.98 -5.93
N ASP A 202 10.45 15.33 -6.16
CA ASP A 202 10.93 16.01 -7.36
C ASP A 202 11.07 15.09 -8.60
N GLY A 203 10.93 13.77 -8.41
CA GLY A 203 10.97 12.77 -9.49
C GLY A 203 12.33 12.11 -9.72
N GLU A 204 13.34 12.38 -8.89
CA GLU A 204 14.57 11.58 -8.87
C GLU A 204 14.21 10.15 -8.48
N SER A 205 14.63 9.17 -9.29
CA SER A 205 14.24 7.77 -9.08
C SER A 205 15.42 6.80 -9.20
N PHE A 206 15.33 5.72 -8.43
CA PHE A 206 16.25 4.59 -8.43
C PHE A 206 15.42 3.30 -8.60
N SER A 207 15.84 2.42 -9.49
CA SER A 207 15.13 1.16 -9.77
C SER A 207 16.10 0.10 -10.25
N ASN A 208 15.85 -1.15 -9.90
CA ASN A 208 16.52 -2.32 -10.50
C ASN A 208 15.61 -3.10 -11.46
N ILE A 209 14.44 -2.53 -11.80
CA ILE A 209 13.51 -3.08 -12.79
C ILE A 209 13.27 -2.12 -13.97
N PRO A 210 12.87 -2.62 -15.15
CA PRO A 210 12.50 -1.80 -16.29
C PRO A 210 11.33 -0.83 -15.98
N THR A 211 11.31 0.32 -16.67
CA THR A 211 10.28 1.37 -16.49
C THR A 211 8.88 0.96 -16.92
N ASN A 212 8.75 -0.08 -17.76
CA ASN A 212 7.49 -0.65 -18.22
C ASN A 212 7.18 -2.01 -17.56
N ALA A 213 7.91 -2.38 -16.49
CA ALA A 213 7.70 -3.64 -15.81
C ALA A 213 6.36 -3.64 -15.05
N VAL A 214 5.60 -4.72 -15.25
CA VAL A 214 4.42 -5.07 -14.47
C VAL A 214 4.69 -6.40 -13.78
N ASN A 215 4.65 -6.39 -12.46
CA ASN A 215 4.92 -7.56 -11.64
C ASN A 215 3.64 -8.01 -10.92
N ALA A 216 3.15 -9.22 -11.20
CA ALA A 216 2.06 -9.80 -10.45
C ALA A 216 2.52 -10.17 -9.04
N VAL A 217 1.82 -9.66 -8.03
CA VAL A 217 2.17 -9.86 -6.61
C VAL A 217 1.12 -10.64 -5.84
N THR A 218 -0.11 -10.77 -6.37
CA THR A 218 -1.16 -11.62 -5.78
C THR A 218 -1.87 -12.36 -6.90
N TRP A 219 -2.03 -13.68 -6.76
CA TRP A 219 -2.75 -14.51 -7.71
C TRP A 219 -3.45 -15.69 -7.04
N GLY A 220 -4.38 -16.33 -7.75
CA GLY A 220 -5.16 -17.44 -7.27
C GLY A 220 -5.46 -18.47 -8.36
N VAL A 221 -5.51 -19.72 -7.95
CA VAL A 221 -5.85 -20.88 -8.79
C VAL A 221 -7.11 -21.51 -8.22
N PHE A 222 -8.15 -21.62 -9.04
CA PHE A 222 -9.48 -22.05 -8.60
C PHE A 222 -10.02 -23.19 -9.46
N PRO A 223 -10.82 -24.11 -8.91
CA PRO A 223 -11.44 -25.18 -9.69
C PRO A 223 -12.28 -24.63 -10.85
N GLY A 224 -12.02 -25.13 -12.06
CA GLY A 224 -12.78 -24.78 -13.26
C GLY A 224 -12.64 -23.34 -13.76
N LYS A 225 -11.58 -22.62 -13.36
CA LYS A 225 -11.29 -21.24 -13.80
C LYS A 225 -9.85 -21.10 -14.27
N GLU A 226 -9.60 -20.11 -15.12
CA GLU A 226 -8.24 -19.65 -15.40
C GLU A 226 -7.62 -18.96 -14.16
N ILE A 227 -6.30 -18.74 -14.21
CA ILE A 227 -5.57 -18.04 -13.15
C ILE A 227 -6.06 -16.59 -13.06
N VAL A 228 -6.35 -16.14 -11.84
CA VAL A 228 -6.73 -14.75 -11.56
C VAL A 228 -5.57 -14.07 -10.86
N GLN A 229 -5.12 -12.91 -11.34
CA GLN A 229 -3.98 -12.17 -10.79
C GLN A 229 -4.37 -10.71 -10.46
N PRO A 230 -5.12 -10.50 -9.37
CA PRO A 230 -5.84 -9.24 -9.17
C PRO A 230 -5.01 -8.07 -8.65
N THR A 231 -3.73 -8.29 -8.38
CA THR A 231 -2.86 -7.27 -7.80
C THR A 231 -1.47 -7.30 -8.44
N VAL A 232 -1.04 -6.13 -8.92
CA VAL A 232 0.26 -5.92 -9.56
C VAL A 232 1.02 -4.76 -8.92
N VAL A 233 2.33 -4.76 -9.12
CA VAL A 233 3.20 -3.59 -8.99
C VAL A 233 3.54 -3.14 -10.40
N ASP A 234 3.18 -1.91 -10.74
CA ASP A 234 3.38 -1.30 -12.06
C ASP A 234 4.14 0.01 -11.93
N SER A 235 5.30 0.11 -12.59
CA SER A 235 6.19 1.27 -12.50
C SER A 235 5.53 2.57 -12.95
N ALA A 236 4.69 2.54 -13.99
CA ALA A 236 3.99 3.73 -14.47
C ALA A 236 2.94 4.20 -13.46
N SER A 237 2.13 3.28 -12.93
CA SER A 237 1.16 3.59 -11.88
C SER A 237 1.82 4.08 -10.59
N PHE A 238 3.01 3.60 -10.25
CA PHE A 238 3.77 4.09 -9.08
C PHE A 238 4.15 5.56 -9.21
N MET A 239 4.58 5.99 -10.40
CA MET A 239 4.90 7.40 -10.66
C MET A 239 3.68 8.32 -10.58
N VAL A 240 2.48 7.80 -10.86
CA VAL A 240 1.21 8.53 -10.69
C VAL A 240 0.76 8.55 -9.23
N TRP A 241 1.00 7.47 -8.51
CA TRP A 241 0.69 7.33 -7.10
C TRP A 241 1.58 8.23 -6.22
N LYS A 242 2.86 8.38 -6.57
CA LYS A 242 3.84 9.14 -5.77
C LYS A 242 3.30 10.54 -5.39
N ASP A 243 2.66 11.21 -6.34
CA ASP A 243 2.17 12.58 -6.13
C ASP A 243 1.12 12.62 -5.02
N GLU A 244 0.20 11.64 -5.00
CA GLU A 244 -0.79 11.52 -3.94
C GLU A 244 -0.13 11.14 -2.62
N ALA A 245 0.77 10.14 -2.63
CA ALA A 245 1.48 9.66 -1.46
C ALA A 245 2.26 10.79 -0.75
N PHE A 246 2.96 11.63 -1.52
CA PHE A 246 3.68 12.79 -1.00
C PHE A 246 2.72 13.88 -0.52
N GLU A 247 1.66 14.21 -1.25
CA GLU A 247 0.69 15.24 -0.84
C GLU A 247 -0.05 14.87 0.46
N ILE A 248 -0.19 13.59 0.80
CA ILE A 248 -0.77 13.15 2.08
C ILE A 248 0.05 13.67 3.29
N TRP A 249 1.36 13.86 3.17
CA TRP A 249 2.15 14.48 4.26
C TRP A 249 1.61 15.87 4.60
N SER A 250 1.34 16.71 3.59
CA SER A 250 0.89 18.09 3.80
C SER A 250 -0.64 18.16 4.01
N LYS A 251 -1.41 17.67 3.04
CA LYS A 251 -2.88 17.76 3.00
C LYS A 251 -3.58 16.73 3.88
N GLY A 252 -2.85 15.72 4.33
CA GLY A 252 -3.39 14.66 5.18
C GLY A 252 -2.95 14.69 6.63
N TRP A 253 -1.69 15.03 6.92
CA TRP A 253 -1.14 15.03 8.27
C TRP A 253 -0.80 16.43 8.78
N ALA A 254 0.03 17.20 8.06
CA ALA A 254 0.45 18.53 8.51
C ALA A 254 -0.76 19.50 8.67
N CYS A 255 -1.78 19.35 7.82
CA CYS A 255 -3.01 20.14 7.90
C CYS A 255 -3.81 19.97 9.21
N LEU A 256 -3.53 18.92 10.00
CA LEU A 256 -4.16 18.68 11.30
C LEU A 256 -3.63 19.63 12.39
N PHE A 257 -2.43 20.17 12.19
CA PHE A 257 -1.84 21.14 13.11
C PHE A 257 -2.27 22.56 12.73
N PRO A 258 -2.32 23.52 13.67
CA PRO A 258 -2.53 24.93 13.36
C PRO A 258 -1.45 25.51 12.45
N GLU A 259 -1.75 26.63 11.80
CA GLU A 259 -0.73 27.40 11.08
C GLU A 259 0.34 27.93 12.05
N GLY A 260 1.62 27.87 11.64
CA GLY A 260 2.75 28.27 12.47
C GLY A 260 3.23 27.22 13.49
N ASP A 261 2.60 26.05 13.57
CA ASP A 261 3.05 24.96 14.44
C ASP A 261 4.35 24.32 13.91
N SER A 262 5.36 24.18 14.78
CA SER A 262 6.66 23.60 14.43
C SER A 262 6.57 22.16 13.91
N SER A 263 5.52 21.42 14.29
CA SER A 263 5.28 20.06 13.80
C SER A 263 5.10 20.06 12.27
N ARG A 264 4.49 21.10 11.70
CA ARG A 264 4.32 21.24 10.25
C ARG A 264 5.66 21.39 9.54
N GLU A 265 6.60 22.13 10.11
CA GLU A 265 7.93 22.35 9.53
C GLU A 265 8.74 21.05 9.45
N ILE A 266 8.65 20.21 10.49
CA ILE A 266 9.32 18.90 10.51
C ILE A 266 8.70 17.97 9.47
N LEU A 267 7.37 17.89 9.39
CA LEU A 267 6.67 17.07 8.40
C LEU A 267 6.98 17.52 6.96
N ASP A 268 7.05 18.82 6.71
CA ASP A 268 7.43 19.39 5.41
C ASP A 268 8.89 19.07 5.06
N LYS A 269 9.81 19.17 6.02
CA LYS A 269 11.22 18.80 5.84
C LYS A 269 11.36 17.32 5.48
N VAL A 270 10.63 16.43 6.17
CA VAL A 270 10.61 14.99 5.88
C VAL A 270 10.06 14.73 4.48
N GLN A 271 8.89 15.30 4.15
CA GLN A 271 8.28 15.17 2.84
C GLN A 271 9.22 15.57 1.69
N LYS A 272 9.97 16.66 1.85
CA LYS A 272 10.89 17.19 0.83
C LYS A 272 12.17 16.36 0.67
N SER A 273 12.63 15.69 1.72
CA SER A 273 13.92 14.98 1.72
C SER A 273 13.81 13.47 1.55
N TYR A 274 12.63 12.89 1.72
CA TYR A 274 12.43 11.44 1.73
C TYR A 274 12.11 10.89 0.34
N PHE A 275 12.40 9.61 0.18
CA PHE A 275 12.02 8.80 -0.97
C PHE A 275 10.84 7.92 -0.60
N LEU A 276 9.89 7.76 -1.52
CA LEU A 276 8.89 6.70 -1.48
C LEU A 276 9.46 5.47 -2.18
N VAL A 277 9.39 4.31 -1.53
CA VAL A 277 9.98 3.07 -2.02
C VAL A 277 8.92 1.97 -2.06
N SER A 278 8.84 1.27 -3.19
CA SER A 278 8.12 0.01 -3.37
C SER A 278 9.15 -1.11 -3.46
N LEU A 279 9.08 -2.12 -2.57
CA LEU A 279 9.99 -3.26 -2.49
C LEU A 279 9.20 -4.58 -2.58
N VAL A 280 9.60 -5.47 -3.48
CA VAL A 280 8.98 -6.78 -3.70
C VAL A 280 10.03 -7.87 -3.62
N ASP A 281 9.75 -8.95 -2.90
CA ASP A 281 10.53 -10.18 -2.96
C ASP A 281 9.89 -11.16 -3.95
N ASN A 282 10.62 -11.48 -5.03
CA ASN A 282 10.12 -12.37 -6.06
C ASN A 282 10.23 -13.86 -5.69
N ASP A 283 11.03 -14.22 -4.68
CA ASP A 283 11.06 -15.57 -4.13
C ASP A 283 9.97 -15.70 -3.06
N TYR A 284 8.72 -15.86 -3.50
CA TYR A 284 7.58 -16.01 -2.58
C TYR A 284 7.57 -17.34 -1.81
N ILE A 285 8.47 -18.27 -2.14
CA ILE A 285 8.55 -19.60 -1.51
C ILE A 285 9.54 -19.55 -0.34
N ASN A 286 10.77 -19.04 -0.58
CA ASN A 286 11.87 -19.08 0.41
C ASN A 286 12.44 -17.70 0.75
N GLY A 287 11.91 -16.62 0.17
CA GLY A 287 12.40 -15.26 0.37
C GLY A 287 12.19 -14.76 1.80
N ASP A 288 13.09 -13.86 2.23
CA ASP A 288 12.98 -13.11 3.47
C ASP A 288 13.21 -11.62 3.17
N LEU A 289 12.14 -10.94 2.75
CA LEU A 289 12.15 -9.51 2.43
C LEU A 289 12.75 -8.68 3.59
N PHE A 290 12.49 -9.07 4.83
CA PHE A 290 12.96 -8.34 6.01
C PHE A 290 14.46 -8.55 6.31
N ALA A 291 15.10 -9.56 5.70
CA ALA A 291 16.55 -9.78 5.84
C ALA A 291 17.37 -8.57 5.39
N ALA A 292 16.91 -7.87 4.34
CA ALA A 292 17.57 -6.67 3.83
C ALA A 292 17.64 -5.53 4.87
N PHE A 293 16.80 -5.55 5.90
CA PHE A 293 16.72 -4.52 6.95
C PHE A 293 17.44 -4.91 8.25
N LYS A 294 17.90 -6.16 8.42
CA LYS A 294 18.46 -6.63 9.70
C LYS A 294 19.73 -5.88 10.07
N GLU A 295 20.59 -5.60 9.08
CA GLU A 295 21.91 -4.98 9.24
C GLU A 295 21.95 -3.47 8.94
N ILE A 296 20.79 -2.84 8.80
CA ILE A 296 20.63 -1.37 8.66
C ILE A 296 20.18 -0.80 10.01
#